data_AF-A0A6I5C9H5-F1
#
_entry.id   AF-A0A6I5C9H5-F1
#
_cell.length_a   1.000
_cell.length_b   1.000
_cell.length_c   1.000
_cell.angle_alpha   90.00
_cell.angle_beta   90.00
_cell.angle_gamma   90.00
#
_symmetry.space_group_name_H-M   'P 1'
#
loop_
_entity.id
_entity.type
_entity.pdbx_description
1 polymer ?
#
loop_
_entity_poly.entity_id
_entity_poly.type
_entity_poly.pdbx_seq_one_letter_code
_entity_poly.pdbx_strand_id
1 'polypeptide(L)'
;LMDSGIEKDWADTLAAAISSMYALASHVTGPAGQRSAAQLVFIERADGMLFLQAAGSSSFQHSALASLQDTVLCVLAGPEADVGTTTHEMQRLVARFGAYMDVPVRAAANTEAS
;
A
#
# COMPACT_ATOMS: atom_id res chain seq x y z
N LEU A 1 -0.51 -19.10 -18.21
CA LEU A 1 -1.78 -18.43 -17.83
C LEU A 1 -2.09 -18.93 -16.43
N MET A 2 -1.68 -18.20 -15.40
CA MET A 2 -1.87 -18.60 -14.00
C MET A 2 -3.26 -18.12 -13.54
N ASP A 3 -3.91 -18.90 -12.67
CA ASP A 3 -5.31 -18.75 -12.29
C ASP A 3 -5.54 -17.51 -11.40
N SER A 4 -6.53 -16.69 -11.72
CA SER A 4 -6.78 -15.38 -11.08
C SER A 4 -7.17 -15.49 -9.59
N GLY A 5 -7.67 -16.65 -9.16
CA GLY A 5 -7.96 -16.91 -7.74
C GLY A 5 -6.70 -16.99 -6.90
N ILE A 6 -5.65 -17.64 -7.43
CA ILE A 6 -4.33 -17.74 -6.77
C ILE A 6 -3.67 -16.37 -6.69
N GLU A 7 -3.83 -15.54 -7.72
CA GLU A 7 -3.32 -14.15 -7.73
C GLU A 7 -3.98 -13.30 -6.65
N LYS A 8 -5.30 -13.42 -6.46
CA LYS A 8 -6.04 -12.67 -5.45
C LYS A 8 -5.65 -13.08 -4.02
N ASP A 9 -5.66 -14.37 -3.70
CA ASP A 9 -5.32 -14.85 -2.35
C ASP A 9 -3.87 -14.46 -1.97
N TRP A 10 -2.98 -14.53 -2.94
CA TRP A 10 -1.60 -14.07 -2.77
C TRP A 10 -1.52 -12.55 -2.53
N ALA A 11 -2.23 -11.75 -3.33
CA ALA A 11 -2.26 -10.30 -3.18
C ALA A 11 -2.88 -9.86 -1.84
N ASP A 12 -3.96 -10.51 -1.39
CA ASP A 12 -4.61 -10.22 -0.10
C ASP A 12 -3.67 -10.56 1.07
N THR A 13 -3.00 -11.72 1.00
CA THR A 13 -2.00 -12.12 2.00
C THR A 13 -0.83 -11.14 2.05
N LEU A 14 -0.33 -10.73 0.88
CA LEU A 14 0.76 -9.77 0.75
C LEU A 14 0.34 -8.39 1.30
N ALA A 15 -0.85 -7.90 0.96
CA ALA A 15 -1.39 -6.64 1.42
C ALA A 15 -1.57 -6.60 2.95
N ALA A 16 -2.04 -7.70 3.56
CA ALA A 16 -2.17 -7.81 5.01
C ALA A 16 -0.81 -7.71 5.73
N ALA A 17 0.22 -8.39 5.20
CA ALA A 17 1.57 -8.30 5.74
C ALA A 17 2.16 -6.89 5.60
N ILE A 18 2.02 -6.28 4.42
CA ILE A 18 2.58 -4.96 4.11
C ILE A 18 1.96 -3.84 4.92
N SER A 19 0.62 -3.81 4.99
CA SER A 19 -0.09 -2.81 5.79
C SER A 19 0.32 -2.86 7.25
N SER A 20 0.50 -4.06 7.80
CA SER A 20 1.02 -4.26 9.16
C SER A 20 2.44 -3.72 9.33
N MET A 21 3.35 -4.03 8.39
CA MET A 21 4.74 -3.54 8.43
C MET A 21 4.81 -2.00 8.34
N TYR A 22 4.03 -1.40 7.43
CA TYR A 22 3.98 0.05 7.27
C TYR A 22 3.38 0.74 8.51
N ALA A 23 2.34 0.15 9.11
CA ALA A 23 1.77 0.63 10.35
C ALA A 23 2.81 0.60 11.49
N LEU A 24 3.55 -0.50 11.65
CA LEU A 24 4.63 -0.58 12.65
C LEU A 24 5.68 0.49 12.41
N ALA A 25 6.15 0.66 11.17
CA ALA A 25 7.14 1.68 10.81
C ALA A 25 6.66 3.10 11.17
N SER A 26 5.38 3.41 10.93
CA SER A 26 4.79 4.72 11.24
C SER A 26 4.63 5.00 12.74
N HIS A 27 4.74 3.97 13.59
CA HIS A 27 4.68 4.10 15.05
C HIS A 27 6.06 4.23 15.70
N VAL A 28 7.14 3.99 14.96
CA VAL A 28 8.51 4.18 15.45
C VAL A 28 8.78 5.67 15.66
N THR A 29 9.36 6.02 16.80
CA THR A 29 9.76 7.41 17.09
C THR A 29 11.08 7.74 16.43
N GLY A 30 11.14 8.91 15.78
CA GLY A 30 12.39 9.45 15.26
C GLY A 30 13.29 10.03 16.34
N PRO A 31 14.45 10.60 15.97
CA PRO A 31 15.40 11.22 16.91
C PRO A 31 14.81 12.31 17.81
N ALA A 32 13.72 12.96 17.38
CA ALA A 32 12.99 13.96 18.17
C ALA A 32 12.03 13.36 19.22
N GLY A 33 11.97 12.03 19.36
CA GLY A 33 11.06 11.34 20.28
C GLY A 33 9.58 11.39 19.87
N GLN A 34 9.29 11.89 18.66
CA GLN A 34 7.94 12.03 18.12
C GLN A 34 7.68 10.96 17.05
N ARG A 35 6.42 10.54 16.93
CA ARG A 35 5.97 9.68 15.84
C ARG A 35 5.85 10.51 14.56
N SER A 36 6.18 9.89 13.44
CA SER A 36 6.02 10.47 12.10
C SER A 36 5.61 9.37 11.15
N ALA A 37 4.76 9.69 10.18
CA ALA A 37 4.45 8.75 9.11
C ALA A 37 5.72 8.33 8.39
N ALA A 38 5.85 7.03 8.09
CA ALA A 38 6.99 6.52 7.35
C ALA A 38 6.91 7.01 5.89
N GLN A 39 7.92 7.76 5.44
CA GLN A 39 7.97 8.20 4.04
C GLN A 39 8.34 7.05 3.09
N LEU A 40 9.16 6.10 3.55
CA LEU A 40 9.56 4.92 2.83
C LEU A 40 9.93 3.83 3.83
N VAL A 41 9.46 2.60 3.60
CA VAL A 41 10.00 1.40 4.22
C VAL A 41 10.68 0.59 3.12
N PHE A 42 11.95 0.27 3.31
CA PHE A 42 12.75 -0.51 2.37
C PHE A 42 13.18 -1.82 3.04
N ILE A 43 12.90 -2.94 2.38
CA ILE A 43 13.26 -4.28 2.86
C ILE A 43 14.09 -4.95 1.78
N GLU A 44 15.34 -5.23 2.09
CA GLU A 44 16.24 -6.00 1.25
C GLU A 44 16.12 -7.49 1.57
N ARG A 45 16.05 -8.33 0.53
CA ARG A 45 15.97 -9.78 0.62
C ARG A 45 16.98 -10.39 -0.35
N ALA A 46 17.34 -11.65 -0.10
CA ALA A 46 18.24 -12.39 -1.00
C ALA A 46 17.70 -12.53 -2.43
N ASP A 47 16.37 -12.50 -2.59
CA ASP A 47 15.68 -12.67 -3.87
C ASP A 47 15.10 -11.37 -4.45
N GLY A 48 15.36 -10.21 -3.83
CA GLY A 48 14.91 -8.92 -4.33
C GLY A 48 14.68 -7.90 -3.24
N MET A 49 13.86 -6.89 -3.54
CA MET A 49 13.61 -5.76 -2.66
C MET A 49 12.13 -5.42 -2.60
N LEU A 50 11.66 -5.00 -1.43
CA LEU A 50 10.32 -4.46 -1.22
C LEU A 50 10.40 -3.00 -0.78
N PHE A 51 9.57 -2.17 -1.42
CA PHE A 51 9.44 -0.75 -1.11
C PHE A 51 8.00 -0.45 -0.74
N LEU A 52 7.78 0.17 0.42
CA LEU A 52 6.46 0.56 0.91
C LEU A 52 6.41 2.08 1.08
N GLN A 53 5.38 2.71 0.50
CA GLN A 53 5.19 4.16 0.59
C GLN A 53 3.71 4.48 0.82
N ALA A 54 3.41 5.49 1.63
CA ALA A 54 2.06 6.06 1.68
C ALA A 54 1.61 6.53 0.28
N ALA A 55 0.43 6.10 -0.12
CA ALA A 55 -0.19 6.44 -1.40
C ALA A 55 -1.41 7.37 -1.25
N GLY A 56 -1.56 8.00 -0.09
CA GLY A 56 -2.73 8.78 0.29
C GLY A 56 -3.74 7.98 1.12
N SER A 57 -4.85 8.61 1.48
CA SER A 57 -5.93 7.95 2.23
C SER A 57 -7.14 7.77 1.31
N SER A 58 -7.85 6.65 1.45
CA SER A 58 -9.07 6.37 0.70
C SER A 58 -10.26 6.22 1.64
N SER A 59 -11.44 6.58 1.16
CA SER A 59 -12.70 6.34 1.85
C SER A 59 -13.25 4.96 1.44
N PHE A 60 -12.79 3.91 2.11
CA PHE A 60 -13.40 2.59 1.95
C PHE A 60 -14.76 2.57 2.65
N GLN A 61 -15.83 2.70 1.87
CA GLN A 61 -17.21 2.47 2.32
C GLN A 61 -17.49 0.96 2.45
N HIS A 62 -16.94 0.32 3.47
CA HIS A 62 -17.34 -1.05 3.85
C HIS A 62 -17.84 -1.14 5.30
N SER A 63 -17.90 -0.01 5.99
CA SER A 63 -18.40 0.11 7.36
C SER A 63 -19.21 1.40 7.49
N ALA A 64 -20.31 1.37 8.26
CA ALA A 64 -21.13 2.53 8.57
C ALA A 64 -20.37 3.65 9.31
N LEU A 65 -19.14 3.36 9.77
CA LEU A 65 -18.15 4.34 10.20
C LEU A 65 -17.14 4.54 9.06
N ALA A 66 -17.36 5.56 8.24
CA ALA A 66 -16.38 5.97 7.23
C ALA A 66 -15.12 6.50 7.94
N SER A 67 -14.13 5.63 8.18
CA SER A 67 -12.79 6.06 8.55
C SER A 67 -11.94 6.15 7.28
N LEU A 68 -11.23 7.26 7.08
CA LEU A 68 -10.14 7.33 6.10
C LEU A 68 -9.14 6.22 6.41
N GLN A 69 -8.92 5.31 5.48
CA GLN A 69 -7.88 4.30 5.59
C GLN A 69 -6.68 4.75 4.76
N ASP A 70 -5.49 4.72 5.38
CA ASP A 70 -4.27 4.95 4.65
C ASP A 70 -4.05 3.82 3.64
N THR A 71 -3.79 4.23 2.40
CA THR A 71 -3.41 3.31 1.33
C THR A 71 -1.89 3.29 1.24
N VAL A 72 -1.33 2.10 1.08
CA VAL A 72 0.11 1.88 0.93
C VAL A 72 0.37 1.33 -0.46
N LEU A 73 1.28 1.95 -1.20
CA LEU A 73 1.86 1.40 -2.42
C LEU A 73 2.99 0.45 -2.02
N CYS A 74 2.95 -0.78 -2.54
CA CYS A 74 4.06 -1.72 -2.47
C CYS A 74 4.64 -1.97 -3.87
N VAL A 75 5.96 -1.92 -3.97
CA VAL A 75 6.70 -2.36 -5.15
C VAL A 75 7.63 -3.50 -4.75
N LEU A 76 7.54 -4.61 -5.49
CA LEU A 76 8.50 -5.70 -5.47
C LEU A 76 9.44 -5.53 -6.66
N ALA A 77 10.73 -5.38 -6.39
CA ALA A 77 11.76 -5.24 -7.41
C ALA A 77 12.75 -6.40 -7.35
N GLY A 78 13.32 -6.75 -8.52
CA GLY A 78 14.41 -7.72 -8.59
C GLY A 78 15.69 -7.21 -7.91
N PRO A 79 16.65 -8.10 -7.58
CA PRO A 79 17.86 -7.74 -6.84
C PRO A 79 18.78 -6.75 -7.58
N GLU A 80 18.70 -6.73 -8.91
CA GLU A 80 19.48 -5.82 -9.77
C GLU A 80 18.82 -4.45 -9.97
N ALA A 81 17.66 -4.20 -9.36
CA ALA A 81 16.95 -2.93 -9.51
C ALA A 81 17.70 -1.81 -8.77
N ASP A 82 17.76 -0.63 -9.40
CA ASP A 82 18.31 0.56 -8.74
C ASP A 82 17.30 1.14 -7.74
N VAL A 83 17.74 1.28 -6.48
CA VAL A 83 16.93 1.79 -5.37
C VAL A 83 16.46 3.22 -5.63
N GLY A 84 17.34 4.07 -6.15
CA GLY A 84 17.04 5.48 -6.39
C GLY A 84 15.98 5.67 -7.47
N THR A 85 16.17 5.01 -8.60
CA THR A 85 15.25 5.02 -9.75
C THR A 85 13.90 4.42 -9.36
N THR A 86 13.89 3.29 -8.64
CA THR A 86 12.66 2.65 -8.18
C THR A 86 11.86 3.61 -7.28
N THR A 87 12.52 4.22 -6.30
CA THR A 87 11.86 5.17 -5.38
C THR A 87 11.39 6.43 -6.11
N HIS A 88 12.15 6.94 -7.10
CA HIS A 88 11.75 8.08 -7.91
C HIS A 88 10.44 7.80 -8.68
N GLU A 89 10.36 6.65 -9.35
CA GLU A 89 9.15 6.27 -10.09
C GLU A 89 7.96 5.98 -9.17
N MET A 90 8.20 5.43 -7.97
CA MET A 90 7.14 5.29 -6.95
C MET A 90 6.55 6.64 -6.54
N GLN A 91 7.41 7.63 -6.26
CA GLN A 91 6.95 8.99 -5.92
C GLN A 91 6.14 9.61 -7.06
N ARG A 92 6.61 9.43 -8.31
CA ARG A 92 5.92 9.91 -9.50
C ARG A 92 4.56 9.22 -9.69
N LEU A 93 4.50 7.92 -9.42
CA LEU A 93 3.26 7.14 -9.49
C LEU A 93 2.25 7.63 -8.45
N VAL A 94 2.65 7.74 -7.18
CA VAL A 94 1.78 8.23 -6.09
C VAL A 94 1.27 9.64 -6.38
N ALA A 95 2.14 10.54 -6.84
CA ALA A 95 1.75 11.91 -7.21
C ALA A 95 0.68 11.94 -8.32
N ARG A 96 0.74 11.01 -9.27
CA ARG A 96 -0.25 10.90 -10.35
C ARG A 96 -1.52 10.18 -9.93
N PHE A 97 -1.42 9.18 -9.05
CA PHE A 97 -2.54 8.36 -8.60
C PHE A 97 -3.37 9.00 -7.48
N GLY A 98 -2.82 9.98 -6.75
CA GLY A 98 -3.55 10.65 -5.65
C GLY A 98 -4.94 11.18 -6.06
N ALA A 99 -5.08 11.69 -7.29
CA ALA A 99 -6.38 12.16 -7.82
C ALA A 99 -7.44 11.06 -7.99
N TYR A 100 -7.03 9.79 -8.06
CA TYR A 100 -7.93 8.64 -8.21
C TYR A 100 -8.27 7.96 -6.88
N MET A 101 -7.54 8.25 -5.80
CA MET A 101 -7.74 7.64 -4.47
C MET A 101 -8.89 8.27 -3.67
N ASP A 102 -9.31 9.49 -4.03
CA ASP A 102 -10.49 10.18 -3.49
C ASP A 102 -11.81 9.76 -4.14
N VAL A 103 -11.77 8.95 -5.21
CA VAL A 103 -12.98 8.45 -5.85
C VAL A 103 -13.53 7.30 -4.99
N PRO A 104 -14.76 7.40 -4.46
CA PRO A 104 -15.34 6.33 -3.67
C PRO A 104 -15.38 5.05 -4.52
N VAL A 105 -14.79 3.98 -3.99
CA VAL A 105 -14.87 2.64 -4.58
C VAL A 105 -16.34 2.32 -4.78
N ARG A 106 -16.73 1.92 -6.01
CA ARG A 106 -18.12 1.57 -6.32
C ARG A 106 -18.61 0.62 -5.23
N ALA A 107 -19.61 1.05 -4.45
CA ALA A 107 -20.32 0.15 -3.56
C ALA A 107 -20.71 -1.06 -4.41
N ALA A 108 -20.26 -2.25 -4.01
CA ALA A 108 -20.63 -3.48 -4.71
C ALA A 108 -22.14 -3.46 -4.87
N ALA A 109 -22.61 -3.35 -6.10
CA ALA A 109 -24.01 -3.49 -6.44
C ALA A 109 -24.38 -4.98 -6.30
N ASN A 110 -24.22 -5.53 -5.11
CA ASN A 110 -24.89 -6.75 -4.69
C ASN A 110 -26.18 -6.31 -4.01
N THR A 111 -27.10 -5.86 -4.86
CA THR A 111 -28.52 -6.14 -4.67
C THR A 111 -28.66 -7.65 -4.73
N GLU A 112 -28.39 -8.34 -3.62
CA GLU A 112 -29.01 -9.64 -3.40
C GLU A 112 -30.32 -9.36 -2.67
N ALA A 113 -31.40 -9.49 -3.43
CA ALA A 113 -32.74 -9.56 -2.92
C ALA A 113 -32.81 -10.62 -1.81
N SER A 114 -33.30 -10.22 -0.65
CA SER A 114 -33.94 -11.10 0.33
C SER A 114 -35.05 -10.32 1.02
#